data_AF-A0A511QJK5-F1
#
_entry.id   AF-A0A511QJK5-F1
#
_cell.length_a   1.000
_cell.length_b   1.000
_cell.length_c   1.000
_cell.angle_alpha   90.00
_cell.angle_beta   90.00
_cell.angle_gamma   90.00
#
_symmetry.space_group_name_H-M   'P 1'
#
loop_
_entity.id
_entity.type
_entity.pdbx_description
1 polymer ?
#
loop_
_entity_poly.entity_id
_entity_poly.type
_entity_poly.pdbx_seq_one_letter_code
_entity_poly.pdbx_strand_id
1 'polypeptide(L)'
;MSDIRKRKQAAIRAKRLRDKRKANGNNEIRVTLSPDETTKLDDICQFFAYPSEPYTQIESLQSLIHRVHAEIPEIERDLGCCGKCGEQLPQGCTKLLEGGLFYGDAMCWHTTNRVRIIPIAKGVQS
;
A
#
# COMPACT_ATOMS: atom_id res chain seq x y z
N MET A 1 8.79 29.65 33.44
CA MET A 1 8.78 28.17 33.54
C MET A 1 9.44 27.59 32.30
N SER A 2 10.63 26.98 32.45
CA SER A 2 11.56 26.78 31.32
C SER A 2 11.06 25.78 30.26
N ASP A 3 11.30 26.11 28.99
CA ASP A 3 10.94 25.31 27.81
C ASP A 3 11.41 23.85 27.88
N ILE A 4 12.46 23.59 28.65
CA ILE A 4 12.98 22.25 28.92
C ILE A 4 11.93 21.37 29.62
N ARG A 5 11.15 21.91 30.57
CA ARG A 5 10.08 21.17 31.25
C ARG A 5 8.91 20.88 30.31
N LYS A 6 8.55 21.83 29.44
CA LYS A 6 7.50 21.65 28.42
C LYS A 6 7.88 20.58 27.40
N ARG A 7 9.12 20.60 26.89
CA ARG A 7 9.66 19.58 25.97
C ARG A 7 9.70 18.18 26.62
N LYS A 8 10.13 18.07 27.88
CA LYS A 8 10.09 16.81 28.63
C LYS A 8 8.67 16.27 28.80
N GLN A 9 7.70 17.11 29.13
CA GLN A 9 6.29 16.69 29.23
C GLN A 9 5.70 16.26 27.88
N ALA A 10 6.00 16.97 26.80
CA ALA A 10 5.57 16.59 25.45
C ALA A 10 6.15 15.23 25.03
N ALA A 11 7.43 14.99 25.32
CA ALA A 11 8.09 13.72 25.05
C ALA A 11 7.46 12.56 25.85
N ILE A 12 7.11 12.78 27.13
CA ILE A 12 6.43 11.79 27.98
C ILE A 12 5.02 11.47 27.44
N ARG A 13 4.25 12.49 27.03
CA ARG A 13 2.92 12.29 26.43
C ARG A 13 3.00 11.52 25.12
N ALA A 14 3.94 11.89 24.25
CA ALA A 14 4.17 11.20 22.99
C ALA A 14 4.60 9.74 23.22
N LYS A 15 5.42 9.47 24.24
CA LYS A 15 5.81 8.10 24.63
C LYS A 15 4.60 7.29 25.10
N ARG A 16 3.79 7.82 26.02
CA ARG A 16 2.56 7.16 26.50
C ARG A 16 1.56 6.88 25.37
N LEU A 17 1.43 7.80 24.42
CA LEU A 17 0.57 7.60 23.26
C LEU A 17 1.07 6.44 22.37
N ARG A 18 2.39 6.38 22.11
CA ARG A 18 3.00 5.26 21.39
C ARG A 18 2.84 3.94 22.14
N ASP A 19 3.06 3.93 23.45
CA ASP A 19 2.93 2.73 24.28
C ASP A 19 1.48 2.22 24.30
N LYS A 20 0.49 3.13 24.38
CA LYS A 20 -0.94 2.78 24.29
C LYS A 20 -1.34 2.26 22.91
N ARG A 21 -0.82 2.87 21.83
CA ARG A 21 -1.04 2.40 20.46
C ARG A 21 -0.46 1.01 20.25
N LYS A 22 0.76 0.76 20.74
CA LYS A 22 1.41 -0.55 20.72
C LYS A 22 0.62 -1.61 21.50
N ALA A 23 0.09 -1.24 22.67
CA ALA A 23 -0.76 -2.14 23.47
C ALA A 23 -2.07 -2.52 22.75
N ASN A 24 -2.60 -1.63 21.91
CA ASN A 24 -3.79 -1.88 21.09
C ASN A 24 -3.48 -2.62 19.78
N GLY A 25 -2.24 -3.05 19.55
CA GLY A 25 -1.83 -3.70 18.30
C GLY A 25 -1.70 -2.75 17.10
N ASN A 26 -1.81 -1.43 17.31
CA ASN A 26 -1.64 -0.46 16.24
C ASN A 26 -0.15 -0.31 15.90
N ASN A 27 0.21 -0.66 14.67
CA ASN A 27 1.53 -0.42 14.11
C ASN A 27 1.56 0.94 13.40
N GLU A 28 2.51 1.80 13.77
CA GLU A 28 2.74 3.06 13.07
C GLU A 28 3.72 2.86 11.92
N ILE A 29 3.26 3.09 10.69
CA ILE A 29 4.11 3.13 9.50
C ILE A 29 4.39 4.58 9.18
N ARG A 30 5.68 4.97 9.13
CA ARG A 30 6.10 6.31 8.70
C ARG A 30 6.56 6.23 7.26
N VAL A 31 5.96 7.06 6.41
CA VAL A 31 6.32 7.16 4.99
C VAL A 31 6.73 8.59 4.71
N THR A 32 7.86 8.75 4.02
CA THR A 32 8.28 10.04 3.48
C THR A 32 7.75 10.13 2.06
N LEU A 33 6.97 11.17 1.76
CA LEU A 33 6.45 11.42 0.42
C LEU A 33 7.31 12.47 -0.28
N SER A 34 7.60 12.25 -1.55
CA SER A 34 8.10 13.29 -2.44
C SER A 34 7.03 14.38 -2.66
N PRO A 35 7.40 15.56 -3.18
CA PRO A 35 6.44 16.60 -3.51
C PRO A 35 5.37 16.14 -4.52
N ASP A 36 5.76 15.31 -5.49
CA ASP A 36 4.84 14.72 -6.48
C ASP A 36 3.84 13.76 -5.82
N GLU A 37 4.30 12.86 -4.95
CA GLU A 37 3.42 11.94 -4.22
C GLU A 37 2.47 12.68 -3.26
N THR A 38 2.93 13.78 -2.66
CA THR A 38 2.09 14.62 -1.80
C THR A 38 0.96 15.26 -2.61
N THR A 39 1.29 15.83 -3.78
CA THR A 39 0.31 16.44 -4.68
C THR A 39 -0.71 15.40 -5.16
N LYS A 40 -0.26 14.21 -5.55
CA LYS A 40 -1.15 13.10 -5.94
C LYS A 40 -2.08 12.68 -4.81
N LEU A 41 -1.60 12.67 -3.56
CA LEU A 41 -2.42 12.33 -2.40
C LEU A 41 -3.47 13.42 -2.13
N ASP A 42 -3.13 14.69 -2.30
CA ASP A 42 -4.09 15.80 -2.18
C ASP A 42 -5.18 15.74 -3.26
N ASP A 43 -4.80 15.43 -4.51
CA ASP A 43 -5.75 15.22 -5.60
C ASP A 43 -6.72 14.06 -5.30
N ILE A 44 -6.21 12.95 -4.75
CA ILE A 44 -7.04 11.82 -4.30
C ILE A 44 -8.04 12.28 -3.23
N CYS A 45 -7.57 13.00 -2.21
CA CYS A 45 -8.43 13.51 -1.13
C CYS A 45 -9.57 14.36 -1.70
N GLN A 46 -9.25 15.27 -2.63
CA GLN A 46 -10.22 16.17 -3.24
C GLN A 46 -11.20 15.45 -4.17
N PHE A 47 -10.73 14.45 -4.92
CA PHE A 47 -11.55 13.72 -5.88
C PHE A 47 -12.66 12.91 -5.20
N PHE A 48 -12.33 12.22 -4.10
CA PHE A 48 -13.32 11.43 -3.35
C PHE A 48 -14.16 12.26 -2.37
N ALA A 49 -13.90 13.56 -2.24
CA ALA A 49 -14.61 14.45 -1.33
C ALA A 49 -16.09 14.62 -1.70
N TYR A 50 -16.41 14.69 -3.00
CA TYR A 50 -17.71 15.21 -3.44
C TYR A 50 -18.91 14.41 -2.93
N PRO A 51 -19.98 15.08 -2.44
CA PRO A 51 -20.18 16.53 -2.31
C PRO A 51 -19.71 17.12 -0.96
N SER A 52 -19.02 16.33 -0.15
CA SER A 52 -18.58 16.64 1.22
C SER A 52 -17.20 17.32 1.26
N GLU A 53 -16.72 17.60 2.48
CA GLU A 53 -15.35 18.05 2.70
C GLU A 53 -14.34 16.95 2.32
N PRO A 54 -13.17 17.31 1.77
CA PRO A 54 -12.11 16.37 1.46
C PRO A 54 -11.64 15.58 2.69
N TYR A 55 -11.37 14.30 2.47
CA TYR A 55 -10.69 13.47 3.46
C TYR A 55 -9.33 14.06 3.82
N THR A 56 -8.89 13.85 5.05
CA THR A 56 -7.47 14.08 5.38
C THR A 56 -6.59 13.07 4.64
N GLN A 57 -5.33 13.42 4.41
CA GLN A 57 -4.35 12.52 3.81
C GLN A 57 -4.27 11.16 4.54
N ILE A 58 -4.41 11.16 5.87
CA ILE A 58 -4.38 9.93 6.68
C ILE A 58 -5.62 9.06 6.41
N GLU A 59 -6.81 9.67 6.40
CA GLU A 59 -8.06 8.95 6.11
C GLU A 59 -8.07 8.39 4.69
N SER A 60 -7.56 9.16 3.73
CA SER A 60 -7.38 8.71 2.34
C SER A 60 -6.45 7.50 2.27
N LEU A 61 -5.29 7.53 2.91
CA LEU A 61 -4.37 6.38 2.93
C LEU A 61 -5.00 5.14 3.57
N GLN A 62 -5.74 5.29 4.67
CA GLN A 62 -6.47 4.19 5.30
C GLN A 62 -7.56 3.64 4.38
N SER A 63 -8.31 4.52 3.72
CA SER A 63 -9.39 4.14 2.80
C SER A 63 -8.86 3.42 1.56
N LEU A 64 -7.70 3.83 1.03
CA LEU A 64 -7.03 3.17 -0.09
C LEU A 64 -6.62 1.73 0.27
N ILE A 65 -6.17 1.48 1.50
CA ILE A 65 -5.88 0.11 1.97
C ILE A 65 -7.15 -0.74 1.92
N HIS A 66 -8.27 -0.23 2.45
CA HIS A 66 -9.53 -0.96 2.45
C HIS A 66 -10.03 -1.24 1.04
N ARG A 67 -9.95 -0.24 0.15
CA ARG A 67 -10.37 -0.37 -1.25
C ARG A 67 -9.57 -1.45 -1.98
N VAL A 68 -8.24 -1.36 -1.95
CA VAL A 68 -7.38 -2.35 -2.64
C VAL A 68 -7.57 -3.75 -2.04
N HIS A 69 -7.68 -3.85 -0.71
CA HIS A 69 -7.91 -5.14 -0.06
C HIS A 69 -9.26 -5.76 -0.45
N ALA A 70 -10.31 -4.97 -0.66
CA ALA A 70 -11.62 -5.45 -1.07
C ALA A 70 -11.62 -6.11 -2.47
N GLU A 71 -10.65 -5.78 -3.32
CA GLU A 71 -10.51 -6.37 -4.66
C GLU A 71 -9.86 -7.77 -4.61
N ILE A 72 -9.13 -8.12 -3.54
CA ILE A 72 -8.35 -9.37 -3.46
C ILE A 72 -9.22 -10.62 -3.65
N PRO A 73 -10.37 -10.80 -2.95
CA PRO A 73 -11.15 -12.03 -3.09
C PRO A 73 -11.73 -12.24 -4.49
N GLU A 74 -12.09 -11.15 -5.17
CA GLU A 74 -12.56 -11.19 -6.55
C GLU A 74 -11.42 -11.57 -7.50
N ILE A 75 -10.24 -10.97 -7.32
CA ILE A 75 -9.05 -11.36 -8.08
C ILE A 75 -8.76 -12.85 -7.86
N GLU A 76 -8.73 -13.33 -6.61
CA GLU A 76 -8.45 -14.72 -6.29
C GLU A 76 -9.46 -15.69 -6.90
N ARG A 77 -10.74 -15.33 -6.92
CA ARG A 77 -11.80 -16.13 -7.54
C ARG A 77 -11.63 -16.25 -9.06
N ASP A 78 -11.20 -15.17 -9.70
CA ASP A 78 -11.07 -15.11 -11.15
C ASP A 78 -9.71 -15.68 -11.63
N LEU A 79 -8.83 -16.04 -10.70
CA LEU A 79 -7.54 -16.65 -11.01
C LEU A 79 -7.68 -18.13 -11.40
N GLY A 80 -7.26 -18.44 -12.63
CA GLY A 80 -7.06 -19.81 -13.07
C GLY A 80 -5.67 -20.35 -12.73
N CYS A 81 -5.26 -21.38 -13.47
CA CYS A 81 -3.90 -21.90 -13.43
C CYS A 81 -2.92 -21.04 -14.23
N CYS A 82 -1.66 -21.04 -13.83
CA CYS A 82 -0.59 -20.46 -14.61
C CYS A 82 -0.44 -21.18 -15.96
N GLY A 83 -0.49 -20.45 -17.08
CA GLY A 83 -0.33 -21.03 -18.41
C GLY A 83 1.07 -21.62 -18.72
N LYS A 84 2.05 -21.46 -17.82
CA LYS A 84 3.41 -22.01 -17.98
C LYS A 84 3.67 -23.23 -17.12
N CYS A 85 3.34 -23.17 -15.83
CA CYS A 85 3.59 -24.28 -14.90
C CYS A 85 2.35 -25.12 -14.55
N GLY A 86 1.15 -24.65 -14.90
CA GLY A 86 -0.11 -25.34 -14.57
C GLY A 86 -0.57 -25.21 -13.11
N GLU A 87 0.26 -24.64 -12.21
CA GLU A 87 -0.12 -24.44 -10.81
C GLU A 87 -1.18 -23.35 -10.64
N GLN A 88 -1.99 -23.47 -9.59
CA GLN A 88 -3.02 -22.50 -9.23
C GLN A 88 -2.40 -21.13 -8.92
N LEU A 89 -2.93 -20.06 -9.52
CA LEU A 89 -2.58 -18.69 -9.15
C LEU A 89 -3.33 -18.28 -7.86
N PRO A 90 -2.77 -17.40 -7.01
CA PRO A 90 -1.59 -16.57 -7.23
C PRO A 90 -0.24 -17.26 -6.97
N GLN A 91 -0.21 -18.52 -6.50
CA GLN A 91 1.02 -19.24 -6.19
C GLN A 91 1.83 -19.55 -7.46
N GLY A 92 1.22 -20.07 -8.52
CA GLY A 92 1.85 -20.23 -9.85
C GLY A 92 3.28 -20.79 -9.81
N CYS A 93 4.20 -20.14 -10.55
CA CYS A 93 5.61 -20.54 -10.65
C CYS A 93 6.44 -20.35 -9.36
N THR A 94 5.84 -20.02 -8.20
CA THR A 94 6.58 -19.84 -6.94
C THR A 94 7.33 -21.10 -6.51
N LYS A 95 6.87 -22.30 -6.90
CA LYS A 95 7.50 -23.59 -6.54
C LYS A 95 8.55 -24.09 -7.53
N LEU A 96 8.66 -23.52 -8.72
CA LEU A 96 9.68 -23.92 -9.69
C LEU A 96 10.99 -23.21 -9.34
N LEU A 97 12.08 -23.99 -9.25
CA LEU A 97 13.35 -23.66 -8.59
C LEU A 97 13.76 -22.19 -8.77
N GLU A 98 13.86 -21.51 -7.61
CA GLU A 98 14.15 -20.09 -7.37
C GLU A 98 13.00 -19.07 -7.48
N GLY A 99 11.78 -19.53 -7.79
CA GLY A 99 10.55 -18.74 -7.61
C GLY A 99 10.32 -17.71 -8.72
N GLY A 100 9.25 -17.90 -9.50
CA GLY A 100 8.89 -16.95 -10.55
C GLY A 100 9.83 -17.05 -11.76
N LEU A 101 10.04 -18.27 -12.27
CA LEU A 101 10.85 -18.56 -13.47
C LEU A 101 10.59 -17.63 -14.67
N PHE A 102 9.38 -17.05 -14.77
CA PHE A 102 8.96 -16.12 -15.82
C PHE A 102 8.62 -14.72 -15.28
N TYR A 103 9.08 -14.34 -14.10
CA TYR A 103 8.87 -13.01 -13.55
C TYR A 103 9.54 -11.96 -14.46
N GLY A 104 8.78 -10.94 -14.86
CA GLY A 104 9.22 -9.96 -15.87
C GLY A 104 8.73 -10.26 -17.30
N ASP A 105 8.27 -11.47 -17.59
CA ASP A 105 7.56 -11.77 -18.85
C ASP A 105 6.23 -11.01 -18.87
N ALA A 106 5.88 -10.44 -20.03
CA ALA A 106 4.67 -9.64 -20.21
C ALA A 106 3.38 -10.45 -19.95
N MET A 107 3.41 -11.77 -20.17
CA MET A 107 2.30 -12.69 -19.95
C MET A 107 2.33 -13.34 -18.56
N CYS A 108 3.31 -13.02 -17.72
CA CYS A 108 3.35 -13.53 -16.36
C CYS A 108 2.31 -12.83 -15.47
N TRP A 109 1.53 -13.64 -14.74
CA TRP A 109 0.55 -13.14 -13.78
C TRP A 109 1.18 -12.19 -12.76
N HIS A 110 2.35 -12.53 -12.20
CA HIS A 110 2.99 -11.66 -11.20
C HIS A 110 3.41 -10.30 -11.77
N THR A 111 3.85 -10.27 -13.04
CA THR A 111 4.15 -9.01 -13.76
C THR A 111 2.88 -8.17 -13.90
N THR A 112 1.78 -8.79 -14.36
CA THR A 112 0.49 -8.11 -14.56
C THR A 112 -0.17 -7.72 -13.23
N ASN A 113 -0.01 -8.52 -12.18
CA ASN A 113 -0.58 -8.26 -10.87
C ASN A 113 0.09 -7.05 -10.21
N ARG A 114 1.40 -6.87 -10.39
CA ARG A 114 2.13 -5.70 -9.88
C ARG A 114 1.57 -4.38 -10.43
N VAL A 115 1.11 -4.36 -11.68
CA VAL A 115 0.56 -3.14 -12.29
C VAL A 115 -0.74 -2.67 -11.65
N ARG A 116 -1.42 -3.54 -10.89
CA ARG A 116 -2.61 -3.18 -10.11
C ARG A 116 -2.31 -2.24 -8.95
N ILE A 117 -1.07 -2.27 -8.43
CA ILE A 117 -0.64 -1.42 -7.30
C ILE A 117 0.24 -0.27 -7.79
N ILE A 118 1.10 -0.50 -8.78
CA ILE A 118 2.03 0.51 -9.31
C ILE A 118 1.91 0.55 -10.84
N PRO A 119 1.43 1.64 -11.44
CA PRO A 119 1.42 1.74 -12.91
C PRO A 119 2.86 1.68 -13.44
N ILE A 120 3.06 0.95 -14.54
CA ILE A 120 4.36 0.94 -15.23
C ILE A 120 4.65 2.36 -15.70
N ALA A 121 5.79 2.91 -15.30
CA ALA A 121 6.28 4.17 -15.88
C ALA A 121 6.40 3.97 -17.40
N LYS A 122 5.58 4.69 -18.18
CA LYS A 122 5.70 4.70 -19.64
C LYS A 122 7.11 5.19 -19.99
N GLY A 123 8.03 4.31 -20.38
CA GLY A 123 9.39 4.77 -20.70
C GLY A 123 10.53 3.75 -20.87
N VAL A 124 10.34 2.45 -20.71
CA VAL A 124 11.37 1.46 -21.13
C VAL A 124 10.68 0.36 -21.91
N GLN A 125 10.62 0.54 -23.24
CA GLN A 125 10.33 -0.52 -24.18
C GLN A 125 11.65 -1.17 -24.60
N SER A 126 11.63 -2.50 -24.67
CA SER A 126 12.63 -3.46 -25.20
C SER A 126 13.72 -3.89 -24.23
#